data_AF-A0A819KG76-F1
#
_entry.id   AF-A0A819KG76-F1
#
_cell.length_a   1.000
_cell.length_b   1.000
_cell.length_c   1.000
_cell.angle_alpha   90.00
_cell.angle_beta   90.00
_cell.angle_gamma   90.00
#
_symmetry.space_group_name_H-M   'P 1'
#
loop_
_entity.id
_entity.type
_entity.pdbx_description
1 polymer ?
#
loop_
_entity_poly.entity_id
_entity_poly.type
_entity_poly.pdbx_seq_one_letter_code
_entity_poly.pdbx_strand_id
1 'polypeptide(L)' 'SYRSGQEVSILACSHEYHSSCIGEWMLKNRSCPMCRKDIHNQPQFVTLLI' A
#
# COMPACT_ATOMS: atom_id res chain seq x y z
N SER A 1 -14.38 11.03 -6.14
CA SER A 1 -13.90 12.35 -5.73
C SER A 1 -12.61 12.19 -4.94
N TYR A 2 -11.47 12.63 -5.50
CA TYR A 2 -10.16 12.59 -4.85
C TYR A 2 -10.08 13.75 -3.85
N ARG A 3 -10.34 13.49 -2.57
CA ARG A 3 -10.20 14.50 -1.52
C ARG A 3 -8.70 14.74 -1.30
N SER A 4 -8.22 15.93 -1.65
CA SER A 4 -6.84 16.35 -1.38
C SER A 4 -6.56 16.24 0.12
N GLY A 5 -5.57 15.42 0.51
CA GLY A 5 -5.18 15.19 1.90
C GLY A 5 -5.28 13.75 2.40
N GLN A 6 -5.59 12.77 1.54
CA GLN A 6 -5.55 11.36 1.93
C GLN A 6 -4.12 10.82 1.82
N GLU A 7 -3.64 10.19 2.90
CA GLU A 7 -2.34 9.52 2.94
C GLU A 7 -2.30 8.43 1.86
N VAL A 8 -1.23 8.44 1.06
CA VAL A 8 -0.99 7.44 0.01
C VAL A 8 0.12 6.50 0.46
N SER A 9 -0.12 5.21 0.29
CA SER A 9 0.83 4.14 0.54
C SER A 9 1.35 3.62 -0.80
N ILE A 10 2.68 3.54 -0.91
CA ILE A 10 3.36 2.95 -2.08
C ILE A 10 3.71 1.51 -1.72
N LEU A 11 3.23 0.56 -2.53
CA LEU A 11 3.58 -0.86 -2.36
C LEU A 11 5.02 -1.12 -2.84
N ALA A 12 5.59 -2.25 -2.42
CA ALA A 12 6.87 -2.74 -2.92
C ALA A 12 6.91 -2.95 -4.46
N CYS A 13 5.75 -3.08 -5.09
CA CYS A 13 5.62 -3.13 -6.55
C CYS A 13 5.54 -1.74 -7.22
N SER A 14 5.87 -0.68 -6.48
CA SER A 14 5.90 0.74 -6.92
C SER A 14 4.54 1.31 -7.34
N HIS A 15 3.45 0.66 -6.97
CA HIS A 15 2.10 1.19 -7.21
C HIS A 15 1.63 1.96 -5.97
N GLU A 16 1.06 3.13 -6.19
CA GLU A 16 0.53 4.02 -5.17
C GLU A 16 -0.98 3.87 -5.02
N TYR A 17 -1.46 3.84 -3.78
CA TYR A 17 -2.88 3.79 -3.45
C TYR A 17 -3.14 4.59 -2.18
N HIS A 18 -4.37 5.03 -1.97
CA HIS A 18 -4.75 5.59 -0.66
C HIS A 18 -4.54 4.55 0.44
N SER A 19 -3.90 4.95 1.55
CA SER A 19 -3.67 4.09 2.72
C SER A 19 -4.98 3.43 3.20
N SER A 20 -6.10 4.15 3.18
CA SER A 20 -7.42 3.61 3.52
C SER A 20 -7.90 2.53 2.53
N CYS A 21 -7.82 2.83 1.22
CA CYS A 21 -8.31 1.91 0.20
C CYS A 21 -7.47 0.64 0.11
N ILE A 22 -6.13 0.78 0.18
CA ILE A 22 -5.25 -0.38 0.15
C ILE A 22 -5.30 -1.15 1.46
N GLY A 23 -5.48 -0.48 2.61
CA GLY A 23 -5.70 -1.15 3.89
C GLY A 23 -6.93 -2.05 3.86
N GLU A 24 -8.07 -1.54 3.40
CA GLU A 24 -9.31 -2.34 3.23
C GLU A 24 -9.15 -3.47 2.21
N TRP A 25 -8.41 -3.22 1.12
CA TRP A 25 -8.09 -4.25 0.14
C TRP A 25 -7.23 -5.36 0.75
N MET A 26 -6.19 -5.02 1.51
CA MET A 26 -5.29 -5.97 2.18
C MET A 26 -6.01 -6.90 3.17
N LEU A 27 -7.11 -6.44 3.78
CA LEU A 27 -7.96 -7.29 4.63
C LEU A 27 -8.60 -8.45 3.86
N LYS A 28 -8.84 -8.28 2.56
CA LYS A 28 -9.52 -9.27 1.69
C LYS A 28 -8.56 -9.96 0.71
N ASN A 29 -7.56 -9.24 0.22
CA ASN A 29 -6.65 -9.65 -0.85
C ASN A 29 -5.24 -9.13 -0.55
N ARG A 30 -4.26 -10.04 -0.44
CA ARG A 30 -2.86 -9.70 -0.12
C ARG A 30 -1.98 -9.41 -1.34
N SER A 31 -2.59 -9.13 -2.48
CA SER A 31 -1.91 -8.92 -3.75
C SER A 31 -2.25 -7.56 -4.35
N CYS A 32 -1.29 -6.97 -5.06
CA CYS A 32 -1.47 -5.70 -5.74
C CYS A 32 -2.62 -5.80 -6.78
N PRO A 33 -3.62 -4.90 -6.76
CA PRO A 33 -4.73 -4.91 -7.71
C PRO A 33 -4.28 -4.80 -9.17
N MET A 34 -3.18 -4.10 -9.42
CA MET A 34 -2.67 -3.82 -10.78
C MET A 34 -1.80 -4.95 -11.32
N CYS A 35 -0.83 -5.42 -10.53
CA CYS A 35 0.19 -6.35 -11.01
C CYS A 35 0.18 -7.72 -10.33
N ARG A 36 -0.75 -7.95 -9.38
CA ARG A 36 -0.92 -9.19 -8.61
C ARG A 36 0.31 -9.64 -7.80
N LYS A 37 1.32 -8.78 -7.63
CA LYS A 37 2.46 -9.04 -6.74
C LYS A 37 2.03 -9.04 -5.29
N ASP A 38 2.60 -9.95 -4.50
CA ASP A 38 2.32 -10.06 -3.07
C ASP A 38 2.77 -8.81 -2.31
N ILE A 39 1.91 -8.32 -1.43
CA ILE A 39 2.09 -7.07 -0.69
C ILE A 39 2.92 -7.31 0.60
N HIS A 40 2.94 -8.54 1.13
CA HIS A 40 3.65 -8.90 2.37
C HIS A 40 5.13 -9.20 2.17
N ASN A 41 5.60 -9.38 0.94
CA ASN A 41 6.96 -9.82 0.67
C ASN A 41 8.03 -8.71 0.69
N GLN A 42 7.91 -7.70 1.56
CA GLN A 42 9.06 -6.87 1.92
C GLN A 42 9.17 -6.66 3.44
N PRO A 43 10.38 -6.79 3.99
CA PRO A 43 10.66 -6.50 5.39
C PRO A 43 10.33 -5.04 5.66
N GLN A 44 9.65 -4.82 6.78
CA GLN A 44 9.33 -3.52 7.34
C GLN A 44 10.59 -2.66 7.45
N PHE A 45 10.86 -1.80 6.46
CA PHE A 45 11.64 -0.58 6.73
C PHE A 45 10.70 0.50 7.30
N VAL A 46 9.92 0.13 8.33
CA VAL A 46 9.47 1.10 9.32
C VAL A 46 10.56 1.19 10.39
N THR A 47 11.70 1.77 10.02
CA THR A 47 12.60 2.36 11.02
C THR A 47 12.83 3.80 10.59
N LEU A 48 11.86 4.60 11.01
CA LEU A 48 11.96 5.98 11.42
C LEU A 48 13.42 6.38 11.81
N LEU A 49 13.90 7.48 11.23
CA LEU A 49 14.82 8.46 11.84
C LEU A 49 16.14 7.95 12.47
N ILE A 50 17.23 8.11 11.73
CA ILE A 50 18.49 8.75 12.19
C ILE A 50 19.11 9.49 11.01
#